data_AF-V6Z2S8-F1
#
_entry.id   AF-V6Z2S8-F1
#
_cell.length_a   1.000
_cell.length_b   1.000
_cell.length_c   1.000
_cell.angle_alpha   90.00
_cell.angle_beta   90.00
_cell.angle_gamma   90.00
#
_symmetry.space_group_name_H-M   'P 1'
#
loop_
_entity.id
_entity.type
_entity.pdbx_description
1 polymer ?
#
loop_
_entity_poly.entity_id
_entity_poly.type
_entity_poly.pdbx_seq_one_letter_code
_entity_poly.pdbx_strand_id
1 'polypeptide(L)'
;METTYEKALKLNSENFKLLIGVKKATFQLMLDCLTEAYQEQHRKGGRPRRLSMEEQLIMTLRYLRYYPTQRLLAFDFGVGV
;
A
#
# COMPACT_ATOMS: atom_id res chain seq x y z
N MET A 1 9.36 -11.15 8.96
CA MET A 1 7.92 -11.08 9.37
C MET A 1 7.12 -10.83 8.12
N GLU A 2 5.96 -11.46 8.00
CA GLU A 2 5.10 -11.32 6.82
C GLU A 2 4.51 -9.90 6.74
N THR A 3 4.64 -9.25 5.58
CA THR A 3 4.15 -7.88 5.33
C THR A 3 2.62 -7.83 5.34
N THR A 4 2.05 -6.62 5.48
CA THR A 4 0.59 -6.45 5.39
C THR A 4 0.06 -6.87 4.01
N TYR A 5 0.86 -6.68 2.97
CA TYR A 5 0.52 -7.07 1.61
C TYR A 5 0.48 -8.60 1.42
N GLU A 6 1.50 -9.32 1.89
CA GLU A 6 1.55 -10.79 1.83
C GLU A 6 0.34 -11.42 2.54
N LYS A 7 -0.02 -10.89 3.72
CA LYS A 7 -1.23 -11.29 4.44
C LYS A 7 -2.50 -11.00 3.63
N ALA A 8 -2.57 -9.85 2.99
CA ALA A 8 -3.72 -9.48 2.16
C ALA A 8 -3.87 -10.39 0.95
N LEU A 9 -2.77 -10.81 0.31
CA LEU A 9 -2.81 -11.71 -0.85
C LEU A 9 -3.45 -13.07 -0.52
N LYS A 10 -3.22 -13.59 0.69
CA LYS A 10 -3.80 -14.85 1.19
C LYS A 10 -5.31 -14.80 1.40
N LEU A 11 -5.92 -13.61 1.44
CA LEU A 11 -7.36 -13.47 1.59
C LEU A 11 -8.09 -13.87 0.31
N ASN A 12 -9.33 -14.36 0.44
CA ASN A 12 -10.22 -14.46 -0.72
C ASN A 12 -10.59 -13.05 -1.24
N SER A 13 -11.17 -12.99 -2.44
CA SER A 13 -11.48 -11.72 -3.10
C SER A 13 -12.46 -10.83 -2.32
N GLU A 14 -13.38 -11.43 -1.57
CA GLU A 14 -14.39 -10.72 -0.78
C GLU A 14 -13.75 -10.07 0.46
N ASN A 15 -13.01 -10.85 1.25
CA ASN A 15 -12.30 -10.37 2.42
C ASN A 15 -11.23 -9.34 2.05
N PHE A 16 -10.54 -9.54 0.92
CA PHE A 16 -9.61 -8.53 0.39
C PHE A 16 -10.33 -7.20 0.17
N LYS A 17 -11.47 -7.22 -0.52
CA LYS A 17 -12.25 -6.00 -0.79
C LYS A 17 -12.77 -5.36 0.51
N LEU A 18 -13.22 -6.15 1.47
CA LEU A 18 -13.72 -5.64 2.76
C LEU A 18 -12.64 -4.93 3.57
N LEU A 19 -11.42 -5.49 3.60
CA LEU A 19 -10.29 -4.96 4.37
C LEU A 19 -9.54 -3.84 3.66
N ILE A 20 -9.24 -4.00 2.37
CA ILE A 20 -8.45 -3.03 1.59
C ILE A 20 -9.33 -1.94 0.99
N GLY A 21 -10.62 -2.20 0.76
CA GLY A 21 -11.58 -1.24 0.20
C GLY A 21 -11.71 -1.27 -1.32
N VAL A 22 -10.87 -2.02 -2.04
CA VAL A 22 -10.91 -2.16 -3.50
C VAL A 22 -10.81 -3.64 -3.91
N LYS A 23 -11.27 -3.97 -5.12
CA LYS A 23 -11.12 -5.32 -5.68
C LYS A 23 -9.65 -5.61 -5.96
N LYS A 24 -9.22 -6.88 -5.88
CA LYS A 24 -7.83 -7.30 -6.22
C LYS A 24 -7.38 -6.82 -7.60
N ALA A 25 -8.23 -6.95 -8.62
CA ALA A 25 -7.93 -6.47 -9.96
C ALA A 25 -7.71 -4.95 -10.02
N THR A 26 -8.54 -4.16 -9.33
CA THR A 26 -8.38 -2.70 -9.24
C THR A 26 -7.10 -2.34 -8.50
N PHE A 27 -6.78 -3.05 -7.41
CA PHE A 27 -5.54 -2.85 -6.67
C PHE A 27 -4.31 -3.06 -7.56
N GLN A 28 -4.30 -4.12 -8.37
CA GLN A 28 -3.21 -4.39 -9.31
C GLN A 28 -3.06 -3.26 -10.33
N LEU A 29 -4.16 -2.82 -10.95
CA LEU A 29 -4.13 -1.70 -11.90
C LEU A 29 -3.59 -0.40 -11.27
N MET A 30 -3.99 -0.11 -10.03
CA MET A 30 -3.45 1.04 -9.29
C MET A 30 -1.95 0.89 -9.03
N LEU A 31 -1.51 -0.32 -8.68
CA LEU A 31 -0.10 -0.62 -8.44
C LEU A 31 0.74 -0.44 -9.70
N ASP A 32 0.24 -0.90 -10.85
CA ASP A 32 0.91 -0.78 -12.15
C ASP A 32 1.08 0.70 -12.51
N CYS A 33 -0.01 1.49 -12.46
CA CYS A 33 0.05 2.93 -12.72
C CYS A 33 1.01 3.68 -11.78
N LEU A 34 0.99 3.35 -10.48
CA LEU A 34 1.90 3.97 -9.51
C LEU A 34 3.36 3.60 -9.80
N THR A 35 3.61 2.35 -10.21
CA THR A 35 4.95 1.85 -10.48
C THR A 35 5.54 2.55 -11.71
N GLU A 36 4.77 2.66 -12.79
CA GLU A 36 5.15 3.42 -13.98
C GLU A 36 5.42 4.89 -13.66
N ALA A 37 4.49 5.55 -12.95
CA ALA A 37 4.64 6.95 -12.56
C ALA A 37 5.89 7.18 -11.70
N TYR A 38 6.18 6.26 -10.78
CA TYR A 38 7.37 6.36 -9.96
C TYR A 38 8.66 6.20 -10.75
N GLN A 39 8.71 5.22 -11.66
CA GLN A 39 9.88 4.99 -12.51
C GLN A 39 10.21 6.24 -13.33
N GLU A 40 9.18 6.88 -13.90
CA GLU A 40 9.36 8.12 -14.65
C GLU A 40 9.84 9.28 -13.74
N GLN A 41 9.25 9.45 -12.57
CA GLN A 41 9.65 10.48 -11.60
C GLN A 41 11.09 10.29 -11.08
N HIS A 42 11.52 9.04 -10.89
CA HIS A 42 12.82 8.69 -10.34
C HIS A 42 13.85 8.30 -11.42
N ARG A 43 13.56 8.60 -12.69
CA ARG A 43 14.47 8.31 -13.81
C ARG A 43 15.85 8.95 -13.65
N LYS A 44 15.91 10.10 -12.97
CA LYS A 44 17.16 10.85 -12.67
C LYS A 44 17.77 10.51 -11.30
N GLY A 45 17.27 9.46 -10.65
CA GLY A 45 17.63 9.11 -9.28
C GLY A 45 16.70 9.72 -8.24
N GLY A 46 17.00 9.48 -6.97
CA GLY A 46 16.20 9.92 -5.84
C GLY A 46 16.46 9.06 -4.61
N ARG A 47 15.85 9.41 -3.48
CA ARG A 47 15.98 8.62 -2.26
C ARG A 47 15.22 7.28 -2.42
N PRO A 48 15.85 6.13 -2.15
CA PRO A 48 15.15 4.86 -2.16
C PRO A 48 14.07 4.83 -1.09
N ARG A 49 12.97 4.14 -1.40
CA ARG A 49 11.82 4.04 -0.49
C ARG A 49 12.08 3.02 0.60
N ARG A 50 11.56 3.31 1.79
CA ARG A 50 11.57 2.38 2.92
C ARG A 50 10.46 1.33 2.83
N LEU A 51 9.28 1.75 2.39
CA LEU A 51 8.13 0.87 2.15
C LEU A 51 8.07 0.48 0.68
N SER A 52 7.59 -0.74 0.41
CA SER A 52 7.26 -1.16 -0.96
C SER A 52 6.11 -0.31 -1.51
N MET A 53 5.89 -0.34 -2.83
CA MET A 53 4.76 0.37 -3.44
C MET A 53 3.42 -0.18 -2.95
N GLU A 54 3.33 -1.49 -2.81
CA GLU A 54 2.16 -2.22 -2.32
C GLU A 54 1.79 -1.78 -0.91
N GLU A 55 2.78 -1.69 -0.01
CA GLU A 55 2.55 -1.24 1.36
C GLU A 55 2.14 0.24 1.41
N GLN A 56 2.72 1.09 0.57
CA GLN A 56 2.31 2.50 0.47
C GLN A 56 0.87 2.63 -0.01
N LEU A 57 0.47 1.84 -1.01
CA LEU A 57 -0.89 1.83 -1.51
C LEU A 57 -1.87 1.34 -0.43
N ILE A 58 -1.55 0.24 0.27
CA ILE A 58 -2.39 -0.25 1.38
C ILE A 58 -2.50 0.78 2.51
N MET A 59 -1.39 1.41 2.90
CA MET A 59 -1.39 2.44 3.94
C MET A 59 -2.31 3.61 3.55
N THR A 60 -2.23 4.04 2.29
CA THR A 60 -3.06 5.13 1.75
C THR A 60 -4.54 4.74 1.73
N LEU A 61 -4.87 3.54 1.24
CA LEU A 61 -6.26 3.05 1.22
C LEU A 61 -6.82 2.88 2.63
N ARG A 62 -6.01 2.42 3.60
CA ARG A 62 -6.39 2.34 5.01
C ARG A 62 -6.70 3.73 5.58
N TYR A 63 -5.87 4.73 5.26
CA TYR A 63 -6.13 6.11 5.66
C TYR A 63 -7.48 6.62 5.11
N LEU A 64 -7.72 6.44 3.80
CA LEU A 64 -8.93 6.91 3.15
C LEU A 64 -10.20 6.21 3.66
N ARG A 65 -10.10 4.93 4.01
CA ARG A 65 -11.26 4.12 4.43
C ARG A 65 -11.63 4.29 5.90
N TYR A 66 -10.63 4.32 6.78
CA TYR A 66 -10.86 4.26 8.23
C TYR A 66 -10.47 5.56 8.96
N TYR A 67 -9.83 6.48 8.25
CA TYR A 67 -9.31 7.73 8.79
C TYR A 67 -8.53 7.61 10.12
N PRO A 68 -7.64 6.59 10.29
CA PRO A 68 -6.81 6.47 11.48
C PRO A 68 -5.83 7.63 11.58
N THR A 69 -5.30 7.86 12.79
CA THR A 69 -4.25 8.86 12.99
C THR A 69 -2.99 8.48 12.21
N GLN A 70 -2.28 9.50 11.72
CA GLN A 70 -0.99 9.29 11.03
C GLN A 70 0.01 8.55 11.92
N ARG A 71 -0.04 8.77 13.25
CA ARG A 71 0.82 8.08 14.21
C ARG A 71 0.53 6.58 14.29
N LEU A 72 -0.74 6.18 14.30
CA LEU A 72 -1.11 4.76 14.28
C LEU A 72 -0.66 4.10 12.98
N LEU A 73 -0.86 4.77 11.84
CA LEU A 73 -0.35 4.27 10.55
C LEU A 73 1.19 4.16 10.56
N ALA A 74 1.88 5.14 11.09
CA ALA A 74 3.34 5.13 11.15
C ALA A 74 3.87 3.96 11.99
N PHE A 75 3.19 3.66 13.10
CA PHE A 75 3.48 2.51 13.94
C PHE A 75 3.19 1.18 13.23
N ASP A 76 1.98 1.02 12.66
CA ASP A 76 1.54 -0.21 11.97
C ASP A 76 2.44 -0.60 10.79
N PHE A 77 2.93 0.40 10.04
CA PHE A 77 3.79 0.20 8.88
C PHE A 77 5.28 0.37 9.20
N GLY A 78 5.64 0.56 10.47
CA GLY A 78 7.04 0.64 10.91
C GLY A 78 7.84 1.81 10.30
N VAL A 79 7.18 2.91 9.93
CA VAL A 79 7.83 4.10 9.34
C VAL A 79 8.13 5.22 10.34
N GLY A 80 7.48 5.22 11.52
CA GLY A 80 7.68 6.21 12.57
C GLY A 80 7.11 5.78 13.93
N VAL A 81 7.39 6.56 15.00
CA VAL A 81 6.97 6.34 16.40
C VAL A 81 6.43 7.64 17.01
#